data_AF-A0A1H1KW80-F1
#
_entry.id   AF-A0A1H1KW80-F1
#
_cell.length_a   1.000
_cell.length_b   1.000
_cell.length_c   1.000
_cell.angle_alpha   90.00
_cell.angle_beta   90.00
_cell.angle_gamma   90.00
#
_symmetry.space_group_name_H-M   'P 1'
#
loop_
_entity.id
_entity.type
_entity.pdbx_description
1 polymer ?
#
loop_
_entity_poly.entity_id
_entity_poly.type
_entity_poly.pdbx_seq_one_letter_code
_entity_poly.pdbx_strand_id
1 'polypeptide(L)'
;MYNYLFYFLYSYYNKTDKWNTANIPYLSTILVISVLQMFNYLFLRDLISYQIFNEKYSSFKFENLIVPTIFIAIDYWFFQRKNLYKSILNRFSKLPKSEKRKRNILSWLYILVSIVLVIIIGYSIRENLKFWN
;
A
#
# COMPACT_ATOMS: atom_id res chain seq x y z
N MET A 1 3.44 -12.17 0.49
CA MET A 1 2.27 -11.31 0.78
C MET A 1 2.05 -10.30 -0.35
N TYR A 2 3.05 -9.47 -0.65
CA TYR A 2 3.01 -8.44 -1.69
C TYR A 2 2.47 -8.87 -3.07
N ASN A 3 2.97 -9.97 -3.67
CA ASN A 3 2.43 -10.46 -4.96
C ASN A 3 0.95 -10.90 -4.89
N TYR A 4 0.49 -11.38 -3.73
CA TYR A 4 -0.91 -11.75 -3.56
C TYR A 4 -1.79 -10.51 -3.37
N LEU A 5 -1.28 -9.48 -2.67
CA LEU A 5 -1.96 -8.19 -2.55
C LEU A 5 -2.21 -7.56 -3.93
N PHE A 6 -1.23 -7.65 -4.82
CA PHE A 6 -1.41 -7.27 -6.23
C PHE A 6 -2.54 -8.04 -6.90
N TYR A 7 -2.52 -9.38 -6.83
CA TYR A 7 -3.59 -10.20 -7.39
C TYR A 7 -4.96 -9.85 -6.80
N PHE A 8 -5.03 -9.61 -5.48
CA PHE A 8 -6.25 -9.29 -4.76
C PHE A 8 -6.85 -7.97 -5.26
N LEU A 9 -6.06 -6.90 -5.29
CA LEU A 9 -6.47 -5.58 -5.78
C LEU A 9 -6.81 -5.61 -7.26
N TYR A 10 -5.98 -6.26 -8.08
CA TYR A 10 -6.25 -6.43 -9.51
C TYR A 10 -7.58 -7.15 -9.74
N SER A 11 -7.82 -8.25 -9.01
CA SER A 11 -9.07 -9.00 -9.11
C SER A 11 -10.28 -8.19 -8.65
N TYR A 12 -10.11 -7.29 -7.67
CA TYR A 12 -11.16 -6.39 -7.21
C TYR A 12 -11.50 -5.33 -8.27
N TYR A 13 -10.49 -4.67 -8.85
CA TYR A 13 -10.68 -3.69 -9.91
C TYR A 13 -11.21 -4.31 -11.20
N ASN A 14 -10.72 -5.48 -11.58
CA ASN A 14 -11.17 -6.20 -12.78
C ASN A 14 -12.64 -6.67 -12.69
N LYS A 15 -13.15 -6.89 -11.48
CA LYS A 15 -14.57 -7.23 -11.25
C LYS A 15 -15.49 -6.02 -11.24
N THR A 16 -14.94 -4.82 -11.12
CA THR A 16 -15.75 -3.60 -11.02
C THR A 16 -15.91 -3.03 -12.43
N ASP A 17 -17.14 -3.03 -12.95
CA ASP A 17 -17.43 -2.70 -14.36
C ASP A 17 -16.84 -1.36 -14.81
N LYS A 18 -16.89 -0.34 -13.94
CA LYS A 18 -16.32 1.00 -14.20
C LYS A 18 -14.81 0.96 -14.51
N TRP A 19 -14.06 0.10 -13.84
CA TRP A 19 -12.60 0.03 -13.98
C TRP A 19 -12.17 -0.95 -15.08
N ASN A 20 -12.98 -1.99 -15.29
CA ASN A 20 -12.77 -2.97 -16.36
C ASN A 20 -13.04 -2.33 -17.75
N THR A 21 -14.12 -1.58 -17.90
CA THR A 21 -14.45 -0.86 -19.15
C THR A 21 -13.41 0.19 -19.52
N ALA A 22 -12.80 0.83 -18.54
CA ALA A 22 -11.71 1.79 -18.74
C ALA A 22 -10.34 1.11 -19.01
N ASN A 23 -10.23 -0.23 -18.96
CA ASN A 23 -8.99 -0.99 -19.20
C ASN A 23 -7.78 -0.56 -18.33
N ILE A 24 -8.04 -0.03 -17.14
CA ILE A 24 -7.00 0.44 -16.19
C ILE A 24 -6.83 -0.40 -14.90
N PRO A 25 -7.26 -1.67 -14.78
CA PRO A 25 -7.15 -2.41 -13.51
C PRO A 25 -5.69 -2.59 -13.07
N TYR A 26 -4.75 -2.66 -14.02
CA TYR A 26 -3.32 -2.72 -13.73
C TYR A 26 -2.83 -1.44 -13.05
N LEU A 27 -3.05 -0.28 -13.68
CA LEU A 27 -2.58 1.01 -13.17
C LEU A 27 -3.22 1.33 -11.82
N SER A 28 -4.53 1.14 -11.67
CA SER A 28 -5.23 1.35 -10.41
C SER A 28 -4.67 0.47 -9.29
N THR A 29 -4.33 -0.79 -9.59
CA THR A 29 -3.69 -1.68 -8.62
C THR A 29 -2.34 -1.15 -8.16
N ILE A 30 -1.52 -0.67 -9.08
CA ILE A 30 -0.20 -0.12 -8.76
C ILE A 30 -0.34 1.13 -7.89
N LEU A 31 -1.20 2.06 -8.29
CA LEU A 31 -1.42 3.29 -7.52
C LEU A 31 -1.84 3.00 -6.07
N VAL A 32 -2.73 2.04 -5.84
CA VAL A 32 -3.15 1.68 -4.48
C VAL A 32 -2.03 1.05 -3.68
N ILE A 33 -1.24 0.15 -4.28
CA ILE A 33 -0.08 -0.44 -3.60
C ILE A 33 0.91 0.65 -3.20
N SER A 34 1.19 1.59 -4.10
CA SER A 34 2.10 2.70 -3.82
C SER A 34 1.56 3.64 -2.73
N VAL A 35 0.25 3.88 -2.69
CA VAL A 35 -0.40 4.64 -1.60
C VAL A 35 -0.26 3.91 -0.26
N LEU A 36 -0.46 2.59 -0.22
CA LEU A 36 -0.29 1.81 1.01
C LEU A 36 1.17 1.80 1.49
N GLN A 37 2.12 1.69 0.56
CA GLN A 37 3.55 1.84 0.87
C GLN A 37 3.85 3.23 1.42
N MET A 38 3.27 4.28 0.83
CA MET A 38 3.39 5.65 1.31
C MET A 38 2.85 5.80 2.74
N PHE A 39 1.70 5.23 3.07
CA PHE A 39 1.17 5.25 4.44
C PHE A 39 2.11 4.56 5.43
N ASN A 40 2.66 3.40 5.07
CA ASN A 40 3.63 2.71 5.92
C ASN A 40 4.93 3.50 6.08
N TYR A 41 5.40 4.15 5.01
CA TYR A 41 6.57 5.02 5.05
C TYR A 41 6.35 6.23 5.95
N LEU A 42 5.23 6.94 5.78
CA LEU A 42 4.85 8.06 6.63
C LEU A 42 4.78 7.64 8.10
N PHE A 43 4.12 6.51 8.37
CA PHE A 43 4.06 5.96 9.72
C PHE A 43 5.46 5.73 10.32
N LEU A 44 6.35 5.04 9.61
CA LEU A 44 7.69 4.75 10.12
C LEU A 44 8.53 6.02 10.30
N ARG A 45 8.49 6.94 9.33
CA ARG A 45 9.19 8.23 9.41
C ARG A 45 8.73 9.01 10.62
N ASP A 46 7.42 9.12 10.82
CA ASP A 46 6.81 9.90 11.88
C ASP A 46 7.01 9.21 13.24
N LEU A 47 6.94 7.88 13.29
CA LEU A 47 7.29 7.11 14.48
C LEU A 47 8.74 7.38 14.90
N ILE A 48 9.69 7.31 13.97
CA ILE A 48 11.11 7.52 14.28
C ILE A 48 11.38 8.98 14.67
N SER A 49 11.01 9.94 13.83
CA SER A 49 11.27 11.36 14.08
C SER A 49 10.59 11.85 15.36
N TYR A 50 9.28 11.59 15.49
CA TYR A 50 8.52 12.13 16.58
C TYR A 50 8.64 11.30 17.86
N GLN A 51 8.49 9.97 17.83
CA GLN A 51 8.54 9.17 19.06
C GLN A 51 9.96 9.01 19.59
N ILE A 52 10.95 8.77 18.72
CA ILE A 52 12.34 8.51 19.13
C ILE A 52 13.12 9.81 19.30
N PHE A 53 13.12 10.69 18.29
CA PHE A 53 13.96 11.90 18.29
C PHE A 53 13.28 13.17 18.82
N ASN A 54 11.98 13.10 19.12
CA ASN A 54 11.19 14.24 19.59
C ASN A 54 11.13 15.41 18.59
N GLU A 55 11.33 15.13 17.31
CA GLU A 55 11.30 16.11 16.24
C GLU A 55 9.93 16.08 15.55
N LYS A 56 9.28 17.24 15.47
CA LYS A 56 8.12 17.41 14.60
C LYS A 56 8.60 17.75 13.22
N TYR A 57 8.35 16.84 12.28
CA TYR A 57 8.69 17.07 10.89
C TYR A 57 7.85 18.25 10.34
N SER A 58 8.47 19.42 10.20
CA SER A 58 7.78 20.70 9.98
C SER A 58 7.65 21.10 8.51
N SER A 59 8.21 20.33 7.58
CA SER A 59 8.21 20.73 6.16
C SER A 59 7.88 19.56 5.23
N PHE A 60 6.76 19.75 4.53
CA PHE A 60 6.09 18.81 3.62
C PHE A 60 6.22 19.25 2.14
N LYS A 61 7.27 20.00 1.76
CA LYS A 61 7.23 20.71 0.46
C LYS A 61 7.53 19.84 -0.76
N PHE A 62 8.61 19.06 -0.78
CA PHE A 62 9.02 18.29 -1.98
C PHE A 62 8.92 16.77 -1.83
N GLU A 63 9.08 16.24 -0.61
CA GLU A 63 8.93 14.79 -0.36
C GLU A 63 7.55 14.26 -0.75
N ASN A 64 6.51 15.10 -0.68
CA ASN A 64 5.13 14.76 -1.02
C ASN A 64 4.91 14.31 -2.47
N LEU A 65 5.80 14.68 -3.39
CA LEU A 65 5.69 14.27 -4.78
C LEU A 65 6.77 13.25 -5.12
N ILE A 66 7.99 13.43 -4.60
CA ILE A 66 9.12 12.57 -4.92
C ILE A 66 8.90 11.16 -4.38
N VAL A 67 8.53 11.01 -3.11
CA VAL A 67 8.42 9.69 -2.47
C VAL A 67 7.28 8.86 -3.08
N PRO A 68 6.05 9.39 -3.29
CA PRO A 68 5.02 8.65 -4.00
C PRO A 68 5.40 8.30 -5.44
N THR A 69 6.06 9.22 -6.17
CA THR A 69 6.52 8.95 -7.55
C THR A 69 7.52 7.80 -7.59
N ILE A 70 8.45 7.74 -6.62
CA ILE A 70 9.41 6.65 -6.51
C ILE A 70 8.69 5.32 -6.25
N PHE A 71 7.74 5.26 -5.32
CA PHE A 71 6.97 4.03 -5.07
C PHE A 71 6.20 3.58 -6.32
N ILE A 72 5.51 4.50 -7.01
CA ILE A 72 4.80 4.19 -8.25
C ILE A 72 5.76 3.65 -9.31
N ALA A 73 6.91 4.31 -9.52
CA ALA A 73 7.89 3.89 -10.51
C ALA A 73 8.48 2.51 -10.19
N ILE A 74 8.82 2.25 -8.92
CA ILE A 74 9.36 0.97 -8.46
C ILE A 74 8.33 -0.14 -8.62
N ASP A 75 7.09 0.08 -8.16
CA ASP A 75 6.00 -0.91 -8.25
C ASP A 75 5.69 -1.21 -9.72
N TYR A 76 5.58 -0.17 -10.57
CA TYR A 76 5.38 -0.32 -12.01
C TYR A 76 6.48 -1.14 -12.65
N TRP A 77 7.73 -0.75 -12.44
CA TRP A 77 8.87 -1.46 -12.99
C TRP A 77 8.91 -2.91 -12.50
N PHE A 78 8.69 -3.15 -11.21
CA PHE A 78 8.73 -4.48 -10.60
C PHE A 78 7.68 -5.42 -11.21
N PHE A 79 6.43 -4.99 -11.34
CA PHE A 79 5.36 -5.83 -11.88
C PHE A 79 5.41 -5.95 -13.41
N GLN A 80 5.91 -4.93 -14.11
CA GLN A 80 6.06 -4.94 -15.56
C GLN A 80 7.25 -5.80 -16.01
N ARG A 81 8.33 -5.85 -15.21
CA ARG A 81 9.53 -6.61 -15.53
C ARG A 81 9.19 -8.07 -15.80
N LYS A 82 9.58 -8.55 -16.99
CA LYS A 82 9.34 -9.94 -17.45
C LYS A 82 7.86 -10.36 -17.39
N ASN A 83 6.91 -9.42 -17.51
CA ASN A 83 5.47 -9.66 -17.37
C ASN A 83 5.10 -10.38 -16.07
N LEU A 84 5.78 -10.05 -14.97
CA LEU A 84 5.58 -10.69 -13.67
C LEU A 84 4.10 -10.65 -13.24
N TYR A 85 3.40 -9.55 -13.52
CA TYR A 85 1.97 -9.43 -13.25
C TYR A 85 1.14 -10.55 -13.89
N LYS A 86 1.41 -10.94 -15.15
CA LYS A 86 0.68 -12.05 -15.82
C LYS A 86 0.93 -13.38 -15.10
N SER A 87 2.18 -13.62 -14.69
CA SER A 87 2.56 -14.82 -13.93
C SER A 87 1.84 -14.86 -12.57
N ILE A 88 1.78 -13.72 -11.87
CA ILE A 88 1.06 -13.57 -10.61
C ILE A 88 -0.43 -13.87 -10.78
N LEU A 89 -1.08 -13.30 -11.79
CA LEU A 89 -2.49 -13.53 -12.09
C LEU A 89 -2.78 -15.01 -12.39
N ASN A 90 -1.96 -15.64 -13.25
CA ASN A 90 -2.10 -17.05 -13.59
C ASN A 90 -1.86 -17.99 -12.42
N ARG A 91 -0.90 -17.67 -11.55
CA ARG A 91 -0.58 -18.48 -10.37
C ARG A 91 -1.71 -18.42 -9.36
N PHE A 92 -2.18 -17.23 -9.02
CA PHE A 92 -3.15 -17.06 -7.94
C PHE A 92 -4.61 -17.30 -8.38
N SER A 93 -4.92 -17.20 -9.67
CA SER A 93 -6.22 -17.59 -10.21
C SER A 93 -6.51 -19.09 -10.03
N LYS A 94 -5.47 -19.94 -10.00
CA LYS A 94 -5.57 -21.39 -9.82
C LYS A 94 -5.66 -21.86 -8.37
N LEU A 95 -5.52 -20.95 -7.39
CA LEU A 95 -5.58 -21.35 -5.98
C LEU A 95 -6.99 -21.84 -5.55
N PRO A 96 -7.07 -22.81 -4.62
CA PRO A 96 -8.32 -23.23 -4.00
C PRO A 96 -9.07 -22.06 -3.34
N LYS A 97 -10.41 -22.11 -3.32
CA LYS A 97 -11.26 -21.06 -2.72
C LYS A 97 -10.95 -20.83 -1.23
N SER A 98 -10.67 -21.89 -0.48
CA SER A 98 -10.32 -21.84 0.95
C SER A 98 -9.05 -21.03 1.20
N GLU A 99 -7.99 -21.28 0.41
CA GLU A 99 -6.74 -20.53 0.50
C GLU A 99 -6.90 -19.07 0.08
N LYS A 100 -7.65 -18.82 -1.00
CA LYS A 100 -7.96 -17.45 -1.44
C LYS A 100 -8.65 -16.67 -0.34
N ARG A 101 -9.62 -17.27 0.36
CA ARG A 101 -10.32 -16.63 1.47
C ARG A 101 -9.37 -16.21 2.60
N LYS A 102 -8.48 -17.10 3.04
CA LYS A 102 -7.48 -16.79 4.09
C LYS A 102 -6.58 -15.62 3.67
N ARG A 103 -6.07 -15.65 2.44
CA ARG A 103 -5.15 -14.62 1.93
C ARG A 103 -5.87 -13.29 1.66
N ASN A 104 -7.15 -13.31 1.27
CA ASN A 104 -7.98 -12.11 1.16
C ASN A 104 -8.15 -11.43 2.53
N ILE A 105 -8.42 -12.20 3.59
CA ILE A 105 -8.52 -11.66 4.95
C ILE A 105 -7.20 -10.99 5.35
N LEU A 106 -6.05 -11.63 5.10
CA LEU A 106 -4.75 -11.02 5.36
C LEU A 106 -4.51 -9.75 4.54
N SER A 107 -5.01 -9.69 3.30
CA SER A 107 -4.84 -8.51 2.43
C SER A 107 -5.67 -7.33 2.94
N TRP A 108 -6.90 -7.59 3.38
CA TRP A 108 -7.73 -6.59 4.05
C TRP A 108 -7.12 -6.12 5.37
N LEU A 109 -6.63 -7.06 6.18
CA LEU A 109 -5.96 -6.74 7.44
C LEU A 109 -4.75 -5.82 7.19
N TYR A 110 -3.94 -6.12 6.19
CA TYR A 110 -2.81 -5.28 5.81
C TYR A 110 -3.25 -3.85 5.42
N ILE A 111 -4.26 -3.72 4.56
CA ILE A 111 -4.81 -2.42 4.15
C ILE A 111 -5.28 -1.62 5.37
N LEU A 112 -6.08 -2.25 6.25
CA LEU A 112 -6.61 -1.61 7.44
C LEU A 112 -5.50 -1.18 8.39
N VAL A 113 -4.52 -2.05 8.66
CA VAL A 113 -3.39 -1.74 9.54
C VAL A 113 -2.58 -0.58 9.00
N SER A 114 -2.27 -0.55 7.69
CA SER A 114 -1.53 0.56 7.08
C SER A 114 -2.25 1.91 7.23
N ILE A 115 -3.57 1.94 7.08
CA ILE A 115 -4.38 3.15 7.26
C ILE A 115 -4.45 3.55 8.74
N VAL A 116 -4.75 2.60 9.63
CA VAL A 116 -4.91 2.88 11.06
C VAL A 116 -3.61 3.39 11.68
N LEU A 117 -2.46 2.81 11.32
CA LEU A 117 -1.16 3.23 11.85
C LEU A 117 -0.82 4.68 11.50
N VAL A 118 -1.05 5.11 10.25
CA VAL A 118 -0.77 6.49 9.85
C VAL A 118 -1.70 7.49 10.55
N ILE A 119 -2.96 7.11 10.80
CA ILE A 119 -3.91 7.92 11.58
C ILE A 119 -3.46 8.04 13.04
N ILE A 120 -3.06 6.93 13.66
CA ILE A 120 -2.62 6.89 15.06
C ILE A 120 -1.41 7.79 15.28
N ILE A 121 -0.37 7.69 14.43
CA ILE A 121 0.82 8.52 14.60
C ILE A 121 0.53 10.00 14.32
N GLY A 122 -0.31 10.30 13.32
CA GLY A 122 -0.72 11.67 13.02
C GLY A 122 -1.48 12.30 14.19
N TYR A 123 -2.36 11.54 14.84
CA TYR A 123 -3.05 11.96 16.06
C TYR A 123 -2.08 12.18 17.22
N SER A 124 -1.15 11.25 17.43
CA SER A 124 -0.12 11.35 18.47
C SER A 124 0.76 12.60 18.32
N ILE A 125 1.20 12.92 17.10
CA ILE A 125 1.98 14.15 16.82
C ILE A 125 1.16 15.40 17.11
N ARG A 126 -0.13 15.40 16.73
CA ARG A 126 -1.04 16.54 16.91
C ARG A 126 -1.26 16.84 18.40
N GLU A 127 -1.52 15.81 19.19
CA GLU A 127 -1.84 15.91 20.63
C GLU A 127 -0.61 15.84 21.54
N ASN A 128 0.59 15.82 20.96
CA ASN A 128 1.87 15.71 21.68
C ASN A 128 2.03 14.44 22.55
N LEU A 129 1.45 13.31 22.12
CA LEU A 129 1.43 12.08 22.90
C LEU A 129 2.68 11.23 22.61
N LYS A 130 3.44 10.90 23.66
CA LYS A 130 4.53 9.91 23.62
C LYS A 130 4.01 8.52 23.97
N PHE A 131 4.40 7.52 23.19
CA PHE A 131 4.08 6.12 23.48
C PHE A 131 4.99 5.50 24.53
N TRP A 132 6.20 6.06 24.67
CA TRP A 132 7.21 5.64 25.63
C TRP A 132 7.59 6.88 26.42
N ASN A 133 7.18 6.93 27.69
CA ASN A 133 7.64 7.92 28.66
C ASN A 133 8.95 7.46 29.31
#